data_AF-A0ABD5UMY9-F1
#
_entry.id   AF-A0ABD5UMY9-F1
#
_cell.length_a   1.000
_cell.length_b   1.000
_cell.length_c   1.000
_cell.angle_alpha   90.00
_cell.angle_beta   90.00
_cell.angle_gamma   90.00
#
_symmetry.space_group_name_H-M   'P 1'
#
loop_
_entity.id
_entity.type
_entity.pdbx_description
1 polymer ?
#
loop_
_entity_poly.entity_id
_entity_poly.type
_entity_poly.pdbx_seq_one_letter_code
_entity_poly.pdbx_strand_id
1 'polypeptide(L)'
;MVTIDRRSQHNTVQLTDLGRLAVQQCLDDNYELVHPDQRRLNRCLTGTPQESTSTVSPRRAGGETPTTDEWVAATGDPNADADYVQWLTGSENSPSHLHERFSTVAHDDAITLVDDPPHPFEDDRVTYLSQTNAETLVVLQWGDPLATLGRLGCALLSDKAFSNILTPSRIGCEFDALHDESDHDVARSLRRGHQVGWYSNSETTYGAWRERITTVRDHLLARVGKLMNSDDTTARSDLFNDLHDLIASATQLYHAAGIDFTTTSRVPDTDALVRNTTQLNKLCAFLAKTVPKQSVYGIHSGYRMLFEEWPGKLCRRLPYDIDPNTRMDLTMSWVLAGPTITALSDQIIATLTTELTRVRKPIADGTEQAPPLEIPVIDGTTYPAIRRVIDELPMTHDVQWTPRERQRLVRLCLRSFGPSDTSLE
;
A
#
# COMPACT_ATOMS: atom_id res chain seq x y z
N MET A 1 25.29 20.99 29.03
CA MET A 1 26.48 20.68 28.20
C MET A 1 27.51 21.80 28.17
N VAL A 2 27.11 23.06 28.32
CA VAL A 2 28.01 24.21 28.21
C VAL A 2 27.73 25.17 29.38
N THR A 3 28.78 25.81 29.91
CA THR A 3 28.72 26.88 30.90
C THR A 3 29.05 28.20 30.21
N ILE A 4 28.29 29.25 30.51
CA ILE A 4 28.51 30.59 29.94
C ILE A 4 28.88 31.54 31.07
N ASP A 5 30.10 32.06 31.04
CA ASP A 5 30.51 33.15 31.92
C ASP A 5 30.13 34.49 31.28
N ARG A 6 29.28 35.24 31.98
CA ARG A 6 28.72 36.53 31.56
C ARG A 6 29.32 37.73 32.32
N ARG A 7 30.39 37.53 33.09
CA ARG A 7 30.96 38.54 33.98
C ARG A 7 31.97 39.49 33.31
N SER A 8 32.35 39.25 32.07
CA SER A 8 33.29 40.09 31.29
C SER A 8 32.58 40.77 30.12
N GLN A 9 33.27 41.71 29.45
CA GLN A 9 32.70 42.43 28.29
C GLN A 9 32.32 41.51 27.12
N HIS A 10 32.72 40.23 27.13
CA HIS A 10 32.46 39.24 26.08
C HIS A 10 32.01 37.93 26.72
N ASN A 11 30.92 37.33 26.25
CA ASN A 11 30.46 36.04 26.77
C ASN A 11 31.49 34.94 26.46
N THR A 12 32.00 34.27 27.50
CA THR A 12 32.90 33.13 27.32
C THR A 12 32.11 31.84 27.50
N VAL A 13 32.15 30.99 26.48
CA VAL A 13 31.38 29.75 26.40
C VAL A 13 32.33 28.57 26.53
N GLN A 14 32.16 27.73 27.55
CA GLN A 14 33.02 26.57 27.80
C GLN A 14 32.21 25.30 28.00
N LEU A 15 32.71 24.15 27.55
CA LEU A 15 32.06 22.88 27.87
C LEU A 15 32.13 22.60 29.37
N THR A 16 30.98 22.23 29.95
CA THR A 16 30.92 21.60 31.28
C THR A 16 31.71 20.28 31.27
N ASP A 17 32.08 19.74 32.43
CA ASP A 17 32.76 18.43 32.50
C ASP A 17 31.94 17.32 31.82
N LEU A 18 30.61 17.35 31.97
CA LEU A 18 29.69 16.45 31.27
C LEU A 18 29.72 16.66 29.74
N GLY A 19 29.79 17.91 29.29
CA GLY A 19 29.91 18.25 27.86
C GLY A 19 31.24 17.81 27.26
N ARG A 20 32.33 17.93 28.03
CA ARG A 20 33.65 17.43 27.62
C ARG A 20 33.67 15.91 27.54
N LEU A 21 33.06 15.23 28.50
CA LEU A 21 32.91 13.78 28.50
C LEU A 21 32.07 13.31 27.30
N ALA A 22 30.96 13.99 27.00
CA ALA A 22 30.12 13.67 25.85
C ALA A 22 30.84 13.86 24.51
N VAL A 23 31.59 14.96 24.34
CA VAL A 23 32.45 15.16 23.16
C VAL A 23 33.52 14.06 23.08
N GLN A 24 34.19 13.76 24.19
CA GLN A 24 35.26 12.75 24.22
C GLN A 24 34.76 11.33 23.99
N GLN A 25 33.55 10.98 24.43
CA GLN A 25 33.04 9.61 24.36
C GLN A 25 32.17 9.38 23.14
N CYS A 26 31.45 10.41 22.68
CA CYS A 26 30.40 10.26 21.68
C CYS A 26 30.64 11.01 20.37
N LEU A 27 31.69 11.83 20.23
CA LEU A 27 32.04 12.45 18.94
C LEU A 27 33.34 11.89 18.39
N ASP A 28 33.36 11.48 17.13
CA ASP A 28 34.59 11.06 16.44
C ASP A 28 35.44 12.26 15.96
N ASP A 29 36.55 11.98 15.27
CA ASP A 29 37.49 13.01 14.80
C ASP A 29 36.87 13.92 13.71
N ASN A 30 35.71 13.54 13.16
CA ASN A 30 34.93 14.31 12.18
C ASN A 30 33.72 15.03 12.82
N TYR A 31 33.60 15.00 14.16
CA TYR A 31 32.48 15.56 14.91
C TYR A 31 31.14 14.86 14.67
N GLU A 32 31.14 13.60 14.23
CA GLU A 32 29.93 12.79 14.12
C GLU A 32 29.61 12.05 15.42
N LEU A 33 28.31 11.87 15.68
CA LEU A 33 27.84 11.19 16.88
C LEU A 33 28.02 9.67 16.77
N VAL A 34 28.95 9.09 17.53
CA VAL A 34 29.27 7.66 17.56
C VAL A 34 29.03 7.10 18.96
N HIS A 35 28.32 5.97 19.07
CA HIS A 35 28.06 5.36 20.38
C HIS A 35 29.37 4.89 21.04
N PRO A 36 29.59 5.10 22.36
CA PRO A 36 30.84 4.73 23.03
C PRO A 36 31.23 3.25 22.88
N ASP A 37 30.24 2.36 22.79
CA ASP A 37 30.47 0.93 22.59
C ASP A 37 30.92 0.59 21.16
N GLN A 38 30.56 1.41 20.16
CA GLN A 38 31.01 1.22 18.77
C GLN A 38 32.49 1.60 18.60
N ARG A 39 33.00 2.56 19.37
CA ARG A 39 34.44 2.92 19.38
C ARG A 39 35.33 1.79 19.88
N ARG A 40 34.80 0.86 20.67
CA ARG A 40 35.56 -0.28 21.22
C ARG A 40 35.75 -1.41 20.20
N LEU A 41 35.00 -1.42 19.10
CA LEU A 41 35.07 -2.46 18.07
C LEU A 41 36.39 -2.44 17.27
N ASN A 42 37.17 -1.36 17.35
CA ASN A 42 38.48 -1.23 16.68
C ASN A 42 39.66 -1.84 17.45
N ARG A 43 39.46 -2.36 18.67
CA ARG A 43 40.54 -2.97 19.46
C ARG A 43 40.17 -4.40 19.85
N CYS A 44 40.85 -5.34 19.20
CA CYS A 44 40.87 -6.77 19.51
C CYS A 44 39.53 -7.51 19.31
N LEU A 45 39.18 -7.74 18.05
CA LEU A 45 38.31 -8.86 17.70
C LEU A 45 39.14 -10.14 17.76
N THR A 46 39.00 -10.92 18.84
CA THR A 46 39.43 -12.33 18.83
C THR A 46 38.56 -13.08 17.83
N GLY A 47 39.17 -13.79 16.89
CA GLY A 47 38.43 -14.59 15.90
C GLY A 47 37.41 -15.51 16.57
N THR A 48 36.20 -15.54 16.02
CA THR A 48 35.14 -16.47 16.43
C THR A 48 35.61 -17.90 16.27
N PRO A 49 35.42 -18.79 17.27
CA PRO A 49 35.88 -20.19 17.22
C PRO A 49 34.93 -21.09 16.38
N GLN A 50 34.29 -20.53 15.35
CA GLN A 50 33.27 -21.21 14.56
C GLN A 50 33.79 -21.42 13.13
N GLU A 51 33.80 -22.67 12.67
CA GLU A 51 34.34 -23.09 11.36
C GLU A 51 33.45 -22.72 10.17
N SER A 52 32.29 -22.09 10.41
CA SER A 52 31.38 -21.62 9.37
C SER A 52 31.46 -20.10 9.25
N THR A 53 32.30 -19.62 8.34
CA THR A 53 32.45 -18.19 8.05
C THR A 53 31.25 -17.66 7.28
N SER A 54 30.30 -17.03 7.97
CA SER A 54 29.57 -15.91 7.35
C SER A 54 30.52 -14.72 7.35
N THR A 55 31.10 -14.41 6.19
CA THR A 55 31.96 -13.24 6.00
C THR A 55 31.12 -11.96 6.11
N VAL A 56 31.13 -11.33 7.27
CA VAL A 56 30.77 -9.92 7.37
C VAL A 56 31.93 -9.14 6.75
N SER A 57 31.76 -8.75 5.49
CA SER A 57 32.75 -7.92 4.81
C SER A 57 32.72 -6.51 5.42
N PRO A 58 33.88 -5.91 5.77
CA PRO A 58 33.91 -4.51 6.13
C PRO A 58 33.41 -3.68 4.93
N ARG A 59 32.65 -2.60 5.21
CA ARG A 59 32.12 -1.66 4.22
C ARG A 59 33.28 -1.20 3.33
N ARG A 60 33.35 -1.69 2.09
CA ARG A 60 34.35 -1.23 1.11
C ARG A 60 34.07 0.25 0.83
N ALA A 61 35.09 1.09 0.97
CA ALA A 61 35.05 2.47 0.50
C ALA A 61 35.02 2.45 -1.04
N GLY A 62 33.81 2.42 -1.61
CA GLY A 62 33.60 2.42 -3.06
C GLY A 62 32.10 2.32 -3.37
N GLY A 63 31.49 3.47 -3.70
CA GLY A 63 30.08 3.61 -4.06
C GLY A 63 29.13 3.35 -2.89
N GLU A 64 28.35 4.34 -2.47
CA GLU A 64 27.19 4.07 -1.63
C GLU A 64 26.27 3.13 -2.41
N THR A 65 26.09 1.90 -1.91
CA THR A 65 25.06 1.02 -2.43
C THR A 65 23.74 1.68 -2.07
N PRO A 66 22.89 2.05 -3.06
CA PRO A 66 21.64 2.74 -2.77
C PRO A 66 20.82 1.89 -1.81
N THR A 67 20.09 2.54 -0.91
CA THR A 67 19.11 1.82 -0.10
C THR A 67 18.11 1.15 -1.03
N THR A 68 17.48 0.08 -0.56
CA THR A 68 16.43 -0.60 -1.34
C THR A 68 15.33 0.37 -1.79
N ASP A 69 15.03 1.40 -0.99
CA ASP A 69 14.04 2.42 -1.35
C ASP A 69 14.53 3.35 -2.47
N GLU A 70 15.77 3.85 -2.35
CA GLU A 70 16.44 4.62 -3.39
C GLU A 70 16.52 3.86 -4.71
N TRP A 71 16.79 2.55 -4.64
CA TRP A 71 16.82 1.69 -5.81
C TRP A 71 15.44 1.63 -6.47
N VAL A 72 14.37 1.38 -5.71
CA VAL A 72 13.00 1.33 -6.27
C VAL A 72 12.60 2.69 -6.83
N ALA A 73 13.06 3.79 -6.23
CA ALA A 73 12.79 5.12 -6.73
C ALA A 73 13.51 5.44 -8.05
N ALA A 74 14.69 4.86 -8.29
CA ALA A 74 15.58 5.19 -9.41
C ALA A 74 15.54 4.21 -10.59
N THR A 75 15.00 2.99 -10.45
CA THR A 75 15.08 1.97 -11.52
C THR A 75 13.90 1.95 -12.48
N GLY A 76 12.87 2.76 -12.22
CA GLY A 76 11.71 2.89 -13.07
C GLY A 76 11.99 3.68 -14.34
N ASP A 77 12.54 3.04 -15.39
CA ASP A 77 12.68 3.68 -16.71
C ASP A 77 11.67 3.13 -17.74
N PRO A 78 10.57 3.87 -18.00
CA PRO A 78 9.61 3.47 -19.03
C PRO A 78 10.17 3.61 -20.45
N ASN A 79 11.31 4.29 -20.67
CA ASN A 79 11.88 4.44 -22.01
C ASN A 79 12.72 3.23 -22.44
N ALA A 80 13.36 2.53 -21.50
CA ALA A 80 14.12 1.31 -21.78
C ALA A 80 13.19 0.15 -22.20
N ASP A 81 12.08 -0.04 -21.47
CA ASP A 81 11.16 -1.16 -21.67
C ASP A 81 9.85 -0.77 -22.39
N ALA A 82 9.66 0.52 -22.71
CA ALA A 82 8.41 1.08 -23.25
C ALA A 82 7.15 0.77 -22.40
N ASP A 83 7.33 0.47 -21.10
CA ASP A 83 6.26 0.03 -20.21
C ASP A 83 6.34 0.77 -18.86
N TYR A 84 5.21 1.35 -18.46
CA TYR A 84 5.08 2.04 -17.17
C TYR A 84 4.79 1.08 -16.02
N VAL A 85 4.50 -0.19 -16.29
CA VAL A 85 4.33 -1.23 -15.28
C VAL A 85 5.59 -2.07 -15.22
N GLN A 86 6.28 -2.09 -14.09
CA GLN A 86 7.52 -2.83 -13.91
C GLN A 86 7.38 -3.93 -12.86
N TRP A 87 8.17 -4.99 -12.96
CA TRP A 87 8.26 -5.98 -11.89
C TRP A 87 9.08 -5.40 -10.74
N LEU A 88 8.60 -5.57 -9.51
CA LEU A 88 9.33 -5.19 -8.31
C LEU A 88 10.48 -6.16 -8.07
N THR A 89 11.63 -5.88 -8.65
CA THR A 89 12.87 -6.67 -8.51
C THR A 89 13.85 -5.95 -7.59
N GLY A 90 14.77 -6.67 -6.93
CA GLY A 90 15.81 -6.04 -6.11
C GLY A 90 17.06 -5.67 -6.92
N SER A 91 17.97 -4.90 -6.32
CA SER A 91 19.33 -4.80 -6.86
C SER A 91 20.04 -6.16 -6.77
N GLU A 92 20.95 -6.46 -7.72
CA GLU A 92 21.70 -7.73 -7.76
C GLU A 92 22.44 -8.06 -6.44
N ASN A 93 22.70 -7.05 -5.60
CA ASN A 93 23.46 -7.17 -4.36
C ASN A 93 22.59 -7.11 -3.08
N SER A 94 21.26 -7.04 -3.19
CA SER A 94 20.35 -6.99 -2.03
C SER A 94 19.59 -8.31 -1.84
N PRO A 95 19.38 -8.80 -0.60
CA PRO A 95 18.41 -9.86 -0.34
C PRO A 95 17.02 -9.40 -0.82
N SER A 96 16.46 -10.02 -1.86
CA SER A 96 15.26 -9.53 -2.54
C SER A 96 13.98 -9.95 -1.82
N HIS A 97 13.62 -9.21 -0.75
CA HIS A 97 12.35 -9.31 -0.01
C HIS A 97 11.45 -8.07 -0.24
N LEU A 98 11.43 -7.54 -1.46
CA LEU A 98 10.72 -6.28 -1.75
C LEU A 98 9.22 -6.39 -1.61
N HIS A 99 8.64 -7.53 -1.98
CA HIS A 99 7.21 -7.78 -1.81
C HIS A 99 6.82 -7.56 -0.34
N GLU A 100 7.44 -8.33 0.55
CA GLU A 100 7.20 -8.28 1.99
C GLU A 100 7.46 -6.88 2.56
N ARG A 101 8.52 -6.20 2.11
CA ARG A 101 8.83 -4.83 2.56
C ARG A 101 7.62 -3.89 2.43
N PHE A 102 6.88 -3.98 1.34
CA PHE A 102 5.79 -3.06 1.04
C PHE A 102 4.41 -3.63 1.38
N SER A 103 4.25 -4.94 1.57
CA SER A 103 2.97 -5.55 1.93
C SER A 103 2.80 -5.85 3.43
N THR A 104 3.87 -6.16 4.17
CA THR A 104 3.78 -6.68 5.56
C THR A 104 3.01 -5.76 6.52
N VAL A 105 3.08 -4.44 6.29
CA VAL A 105 2.40 -3.44 7.12
C VAL A 105 0.89 -3.40 6.87
N ALA A 106 0.43 -3.90 5.73
CA ALA A 106 -0.98 -3.91 5.36
C ALA A 106 -1.79 -4.71 6.39
N HIS A 107 -2.98 -4.20 6.68
CA HIS A 107 -4.00 -4.91 7.43
C HIS A 107 -5.14 -5.22 6.46
N ASP A 108 -5.69 -6.41 6.59
CA ASP A 108 -6.85 -6.83 5.83
C ASP A 108 -8.02 -5.88 6.08
N ASP A 109 -8.77 -5.59 5.02
CA ASP A 109 -9.97 -4.76 5.03
C ASP A 109 -9.76 -3.31 5.50
N ALA A 110 -8.52 -2.80 5.47
CA ALA A 110 -8.16 -1.53 6.08
C ALA A 110 -7.44 -0.54 5.15
N ILE A 111 -7.39 0.72 5.61
CA ILE A 111 -6.43 1.72 5.16
C ILE A 111 -5.34 1.82 6.24
N THR A 112 -4.13 1.38 5.94
CA THR A 112 -2.97 1.47 6.84
C THR A 112 -2.14 2.71 6.50
N LEU A 113 -1.85 3.53 7.51
CA LEU A 113 -0.96 4.69 7.42
C LEU A 113 0.40 4.32 8.02
N VAL A 114 1.48 4.63 7.32
CA VAL A 114 2.85 4.28 7.74
C VAL A 114 3.76 5.49 7.61
N ASP A 115 4.30 5.97 8.74
CA ASP A 115 5.35 6.98 8.75
C ASP A 115 6.68 6.37 8.31
N ASP A 116 6.85 6.32 6.99
CA ASP A 116 8.06 5.93 6.29
C ASP A 116 8.32 7.03 5.25
N PRO A 117 9.48 7.69 5.21
CA PRO A 117 9.77 8.73 4.23
C PRO A 117 10.26 8.12 2.91
N PRO A 118 9.41 7.91 1.88
CA PRO A 118 9.87 7.31 0.63
C PRO A 118 10.63 8.34 -0.20
N HIS A 119 11.67 7.88 -0.90
CA HIS A 119 12.27 8.62 -2.00
C HIS A 119 11.23 8.79 -3.12
N PRO A 120 11.05 10.01 -3.67
CA PRO A 120 10.20 10.20 -4.83
C PRO A 120 10.71 9.37 -6.01
N PHE A 121 9.81 8.76 -6.77
CA PHE A 121 10.16 8.10 -8.02
C PHE A 121 10.75 9.12 -9.01
N GLU A 122 11.79 8.71 -9.75
CA GLU A 122 12.34 9.52 -10.84
C GLU A 122 11.29 9.78 -11.94
N ASP A 123 10.50 8.76 -12.29
CA ASP A 123 9.27 8.90 -13.06
C ASP A 123 8.07 8.44 -12.23
N ASP A 124 7.29 9.41 -11.75
CA ASP A 124 6.14 9.16 -10.88
C ASP A 124 5.01 8.37 -11.54
N ARG A 125 5.05 8.18 -12.87
CA ARG A 125 4.09 7.38 -13.63
C ARG A 125 4.41 5.89 -13.55
N VAL A 126 5.63 5.50 -13.19
CA VAL A 126 6.00 4.10 -13.03
C VAL A 126 5.23 3.49 -11.87
N THR A 127 4.76 2.28 -12.10
CA THR A 127 4.06 1.46 -11.11
C THR A 127 4.72 0.10 -11.05
N TYR A 128 5.07 -0.34 -9.85
CA TYR A 128 5.66 -1.65 -9.64
C TYR A 128 4.58 -2.67 -9.29
N LEU A 129 4.69 -3.85 -9.89
CA LEU A 129 3.87 -5.03 -9.62
C LEU A 129 4.75 -6.10 -8.99
N SER A 130 4.22 -6.80 -7.99
CA SER A 130 4.86 -7.95 -7.38
C SER A 130 3.82 -9.00 -7.07
N GLN A 131 4.22 -10.27 -7.05
CA GLN A 131 3.33 -11.38 -6.80
C GLN A 131 4.05 -12.47 -5.99
N THR A 132 3.32 -13.05 -5.04
CA THR A 132 3.62 -14.35 -4.42
C THR A 132 2.56 -15.38 -4.83
N ASN A 133 2.54 -16.56 -4.21
CA ASN A 133 1.56 -17.57 -4.55
C ASN A 133 0.11 -17.14 -4.25
N ALA A 134 -0.09 -16.36 -3.18
CA ALA A 134 -1.41 -15.95 -2.69
C ALA A 134 -1.64 -14.43 -2.72
N GLU A 135 -0.59 -13.61 -2.72
CA GLU A 135 -0.72 -12.15 -2.66
C GLU A 135 -0.19 -11.49 -3.94
N THR A 136 -0.86 -10.43 -4.39
CA THR A 136 -0.35 -9.48 -5.36
C THR A 136 -0.22 -8.10 -4.71
N LEU A 137 0.90 -7.43 -5.00
CA LEU A 137 1.20 -6.09 -4.51
C LEU A 137 1.39 -5.13 -5.69
N VAL A 138 0.80 -3.94 -5.58
CA VAL A 138 1.12 -2.78 -6.43
C VAL A 138 1.73 -1.65 -5.60
N VAL A 139 2.92 -1.20 -5.99
CA VAL A 139 3.58 -0.01 -5.42
C VAL A 139 3.55 1.12 -6.43
N LEU A 140 2.95 2.25 -6.06
CA LEU A 140 2.84 3.44 -6.91
C LEU A 140 3.09 4.71 -6.10
N GLN A 141 3.36 5.82 -6.78
CA GLN A 141 3.37 7.14 -6.16
C GLN A 141 2.01 7.83 -6.31
N TRP A 142 1.55 8.49 -5.26
CA TRP A 142 0.39 9.38 -5.32
C TRP A 142 0.63 10.51 -6.34
N GLY A 143 -0.30 10.70 -7.27
CA GLY A 143 -0.16 11.71 -8.34
C GLY A 143 -1.46 12.42 -8.69
N ASP A 144 -2.31 12.69 -7.69
CA ASP A 144 -3.73 13.08 -7.81
C ASP A 144 -4.68 11.90 -8.14
N PRO A 145 -6.00 12.05 -7.83
CA PRO A 145 -6.95 10.94 -7.95
C PRO A 145 -7.00 10.27 -9.33
N LEU A 146 -7.02 11.03 -10.43
CA LEU A 146 -7.11 10.45 -11.79
C LEU A 146 -5.86 9.68 -12.18
N ALA A 147 -4.67 10.21 -11.87
CA ALA A 147 -3.42 9.54 -12.21
C ALA A 147 -3.28 8.25 -11.40
N THR A 148 -3.61 8.28 -10.11
CA THR A 148 -3.57 7.10 -9.24
C THR A 148 -4.54 6.01 -9.72
N LEU A 149 -5.77 6.34 -10.09
CA LEU A 149 -6.70 5.36 -10.68
C LEU A 149 -6.18 4.81 -12.02
N GLY A 150 -5.65 5.66 -12.89
CA GLY A 150 -5.05 5.23 -14.14
C GLY A 150 -3.89 4.25 -13.92
N ARG A 151 -2.98 4.56 -13.01
CA ARG A 151 -1.83 3.71 -12.63
C ARG A 151 -2.30 2.36 -12.09
N LEU A 152 -3.27 2.34 -11.18
CA LEU A 152 -3.87 1.10 -10.65
C LEU A 152 -4.51 0.25 -11.75
N GLY A 153 -5.37 0.85 -12.58
CA GLY A 153 -6.01 0.14 -13.69
C GLY A 153 -5.02 -0.39 -14.72
N CYS A 154 -3.93 0.36 -14.98
CA CYS A 154 -2.84 -0.06 -15.85
C CYS A 154 -2.13 -1.29 -15.27
N ALA A 155 -1.75 -1.25 -13.99
CA ALA A 155 -1.01 -2.33 -13.35
C ALA A 155 -1.83 -3.62 -13.23
N LEU A 156 -3.05 -3.52 -12.70
CA LEU A 156 -3.94 -4.66 -12.44
C LEU A 156 -4.31 -5.45 -13.70
N LEU A 157 -4.38 -4.75 -14.83
CA LEU A 157 -4.77 -5.32 -16.11
C LEU A 157 -3.61 -5.25 -17.12
N SER A 158 -2.37 -5.14 -16.68
CA SER A 158 -1.19 -5.11 -17.54
C SER A 158 -0.95 -6.45 -18.23
N ASP A 159 -0.17 -6.47 -19.32
CA ASP A 159 0.26 -7.75 -19.91
C ASP A 159 1.08 -8.59 -18.94
N LYS A 160 1.82 -7.95 -18.03
CA LYS A 160 2.52 -8.61 -16.92
C LYS A 160 1.54 -9.33 -16.00
N ALA A 161 0.45 -8.67 -15.60
CA ALA A 161 -0.60 -9.26 -14.78
C ALA A 161 -1.31 -10.42 -15.50
N PHE A 162 -1.70 -10.27 -16.76
CA PHE A 162 -2.34 -11.37 -17.51
C PHE A 162 -1.43 -12.58 -17.72
N SER A 163 -0.12 -12.35 -17.90
CA SER A 163 0.82 -13.42 -18.20
C SER A 163 1.31 -14.19 -16.97
N ASN A 164 1.20 -13.62 -15.77
CA ASN A 164 1.78 -14.20 -14.54
C ASN A 164 0.75 -14.38 -13.42
N ILE A 165 -0.22 -13.48 -13.30
CA ILE A 165 -1.20 -13.48 -12.20
C ILE A 165 -2.54 -14.06 -12.67
N LEU A 166 -3.19 -13.39 -13.63
CA LEU A 166 -4.52 -13.74 -14.16
C LEU A 166 -4.40 -14.65 -15.37
N THR A 167 -3.72 -15.79 -15.18
CA THR A 167 -3.43 -16.74 -16.26
C THR A 167 -4.60 -17.69 -16.52
N PRO A 168 -4.75 -18.23 -17.74
CA PRO A 168 -5.76 -19.26 -18.04
C PRO A 168 -5.70 -20.48 -17.11
N SER A 169 -4.50 -20.85 -16.64
CA SER A 169 -4.34 -21.96 -15.70
C SER A 169 -4.92 -21.68 -14.31
N ARG A 170 -5.00 -20.40 -13.92
CA ARG A 170 -5.54 -20.01 -12.62
C ARG A 170 -7.03 -19.72 -12.68
N ILE A 171 -7.48 -19.04 -13.73
CA ILE A 171 -8.88 -18.58 -13.84
C ILE A 171 -9.74 -19.50 -14.71
N GLY A 172 -9.14 -20.33 -15.57
CA GLY A 172 -9.85 -21.18 -16.52
C GLY A 172 -10.09 -20.50 -17.87
N CYS A 173 -10.18 -21.29 -18.95
CA CYS A 173 -10.41 -20.78 -20.30
C CYS A 173 -11.82 -20.18 -20.47
N GLU A 174 -12.77 -20.66 -19.68
CA GLU A 174 -14.15 -20.18 -19.62
C GLU A 174 -14.49 -19.60 -18.23
N PHE A 175 -13.46 -19.23 -17.46
CA PHE A 175 -13.53 -18.81 -16.06
C PHE A 175 -13.94 -19.92 -15.08
N ASP A 176 -13.93 -21.16 -15.54
CA ASP A 176 -14.38 -22.38 -14.86
C ASP A 176 -13.52 -22.79 -13.65
N ALA A 177 -12.36 -22.15 -13.43
CA ALA A 177 -11.51 -22.40 -12.27
C ALA A 177 -11.76 -21.43 -11.09
N LEU A 178 -12.65 -20.45 -11.24
CA LEU A 178 -12.93 -19.45 -10.19
C LEU A 178 -13.88 -19.94 -9.09
N HIS A 179 -14.66 -20.99 -9.35
CA HIS A 179 -15.64 -21.51 -8.42
C HIS A 179 -15.57 -23.04 -8.38
N ASP A 180 -15.32 -23.60 -7.19
CA ASP A 180 -15.21 -25.05 -6.97
C ASP A 180 -16.55 -25.79 -7.10
N GLU A 181 -17.68 -25.08 -7.02
CA GLU A 181 -19.02 -25.67 -7.07
C GLU A 181 -19.62 -25.63 -8.49
N SER A 182 -19.90 -26.82 -9.05
CA SER A 182 -20.48 -27.01 -10.39
C SER A 182 -21.89 -26.45 -10.60
N ASP A 183 -22.57 -26.02 -9.53
CA ASP A 183 -23.96 -25.55 -9.56
C ASP A 183 -24.10 -24.04 -9.84
N HIS A 184 -23.00 -23.27 -9.78
CA HIS A 184 -23.02 -21.86 -10.14
C HIS A 184 -22.65 -21.65 -11.61
N ASP A 185 -23.58 -21.10 -12.39
CA ASP A 185 -23.30 -20.50 -13.70
C ASP A 185 -22.25 -19.39 -13.50
N VAL A 186 -20.97 -19.73 -13.70
CA VAL A 186 -19.81 -18.84 -13.50
C VAL A 186 -20.01 -17.51 -14.22
N ALA A 187 -20.50 -17.57 -15.46
CA ALA A 187 -20.74 -16.38 -16.26
C ALA A 187 -21.83 -15.50 -15.63
N ARG A 188 -22.85 -16.10 -15.02
CA ARG A 188 -23.84 -15.39 -14.22
C ARG A 188 -23.25 -14.83 -12.91
N SER A 189 -22.43 -15.59 -12.18
CA SER A 189 -21.76 -15.15 -10.96
C SER A 189 -20.86 -13.94 -11.23
N LEU A 190 -20.02 -14.00 -12.25
CA LEU A 190 -19.15 -12.89 -12.64
C LEU A 190 -19.95 -11.63 -13.01
N ARG A 191 -21.06 -11.76 -13.76
CA ARG A 191 -21.85 -10.59 -14.20
C ARG A 191 -22.74 -10.00 -13.12
N ARG A 192 -23.37 -10.85 -12.32
CA ARG A 192 -24.49 -10.48 -11.45
C ARG A 192 -24.13 -10.52 -9.96
N GLY A 193 -23.17 -11.35 -9.57
CA GLY A 193 -22.56 -11.39 -8.25
C GLY A 193 -21.41 -10.39 -8.18
N HIS A 194 -20.23 -10.84 -8.65
CA HIS A 194 -18.96 -10.09 -8.57
C HIS A 194 -19.03 -8.78 -9.35
N GLN A 195 -19.86 -8.76 -10.40
CA GLN A 195 -20.07 -7.63 -11.30
C GLN A 195 -18.80 -7.19 -12.01
N VAL A 196 -18.02 -8.18 -12.45
CA VAL A 196 -16.91 -7.97 -13.38
C VAL A 196 -17.47 -7.30 -14.65
N GLY A 197 -17.16 -6.01 -14.80
CA GLY A 197 -17.57 -5.17 -15.90
C GLY A 197 -16.99 -5.66 -17.23
N TRP A 198 -17.63 -5.25 -18.32
CA TRP A 198 -17.24 -5.58 -19.70
C TRP A 198 -17.18 -7.09 -20.04
N TYR A 199 -17.45 -7.98 -19.09
CA TYR A 199 -17.76 -9.39 -19.33
C TYR A 199 -19.24 -9.52 -19.71
N SER A 200 -19.55 -9.69 -21.01
CA SER A 200 -20.92 -9.73 -21.51
C SER A 200 -21.35 -11.15 -21.91
N ASN A 201 -22.50 -11.27 -22.59
CA ASN A 201 -22.99 -12.54 -23.10
C ASN A 201 -22.18 -13.04 -24.32
N SER A 202 -21.43 -12.18 -24.99
CA SER A 202 -20.59 -12.53 -26.15
C SER A 202 -19.14 -12.85 -25.80
N GLU A 203 -18.65 -12.48 -24.61
CA GLU A 203 -17.27 -12.74 -24.18
C GLU A 203 -17.25 -13.75 -23.03
N THR A 204 -17.63 -15.00 -23.30
CA THR A 204 -17.62 -16.06 -22.28
C THR A 204 -16.25 -16.74 -22.13
N THR A 205 -15.33 -16.50 -23.08
CA THR A 205 -13.97 -17.04 -23.02
C THR A 205 -12.98 -16.01 -22.47
N TYR A 206 -11.97 -16.50 -21.76
CA TYR A 206 -10.88 -15.66 -21.23
C TYR A 206 -10.21 -14.83 -22.32
N GLY A 207 -9.93 -15.42 -23.49
CA GLY A 207 -9.26 -14.71 -24.59
C GLY A 207 -10.06 -13.51 -25.10
N ALA A 208 -11.36 -13.69 -25.35
CA ALA A 208 -12.23 -12.61 -25.80
C ALA A 208 -12.41 -11.52 -24.74
N TRP A 209 -12.55 -11.92 -23.46
CA TRP A 209 -12.63 -10.96 -22.36
C TRP A 209 -11.33 -10.18 -22.19
N ARG A 210 -10.16 -10.85 -22.23
CA ARG A 210 -8.83 -10.22 -22.13
C ARG A 210 -8.64 -9.16 -23.21
N GLU A 211 -8.96 -9.48 -24.46
CA GLU A 211 -8.87 -8.50 -25.57
C GLU A 211 -9.76 -7.27 -25.32
N ARG A 212 -11.00 -7.51 -24.90
CA ARG A 212 -11.96 -6.44 -24.62
C ARG A 212 -11.52 -5.56 -23.45
N ILE A 213 -11.14 -6.15 -22.32
CA ILE A 213 -10.77 -5.38 -21.13
C ILE A 213 -9.47 -4.61 -21.36
N THR A 214 -8.53 -5.16 -22.15
CA THR A 214 -7.32 -4.47 -22.59
C THR A 214 -7.66 -3.25 -23.44
N THR A 215 -8.57 -3.39 -24.41
CA THR A 215 -9.04 -2.27 -25.24
C THR A 215 -9.70 -1.18 -24.40
N VAL A 216 -10.52 -1.56 -23.40
CA VAL A 216 -11.15 -0.61 -22.47
C VAL A 216 -10.09 0.11 -21.63
N ARG A 217 -9.16 -0.63 -21.02
CA ARG A 217 -8.03 -0.09 -20.25
C ARG A 217 -7.29 0.96 -21.07
N ASP A 218 -6.85 0.62 -22.29
CA ASP A 218 -6.06 1.52 -23.14
C ASP A 218 -6.84 2.77 -23.54
N HIS A 219 -8.14 2.63 -23.83
CA HIS A 219 -9.00 3.77 -24.08
C HIS A 219 -9.12 4.71 -22.87
N LEU A 220 -9.29 4.15 -21.66
CA LEU A 220 -9.38 4.93 -20.43
C LEU A 220 -8.06 5.60 -20.08
N LEU A 221 -6.92 4.92 -20.25
CA LEU A 221 -5.58 5.51 -20.05
C LEU A 221 -5.33 6.67 -21.03
N ALA A 222 -5.73 6.52 -22.30
CA ALA A 222 -5.67 7.63 -23.26
C ALA A 222 -6.54 8.83 -22.85
N ARG A 223 -7.69 8.58 -22.21
CA ARG A 223 -8.55 9.64 -21.63
C ARG A 223 -7.92 10.29 -20.40
N VAL A 224 -7.25 9.53 -19.52
CA VAL A 224 -6.48 10.08 -18.39
C VAL A 224 -5.48 11.11 -18.89
N GLY A 225 -4.66 10.76 -19.88
CA GLY A 225 -3.68 11.69 -20.46
C GLY A 225 -4.29 12.98 -21.01
N LYS A 226 -5.51 12.92 -21.57
CA LYS A 226 -6.24 14.09 -22.11
C LYS A 226 -6.92 14.94 -21.03
N LEU A 227 -7.45 14.31 -19.98
CA LEU A 227 -8.34 14.96 -19.01
C LEU A 227 -7.69 15.32 -17.68
N MET A 228 -6.47 14.85 -17.41
CA MET A 228 -5.75 15.09 -16.15
C MET A 228 -5.70 16.57 -15.75
N ASN A 229 -5.44 17.45 -16.71
CA ASN A 229 -5.36 18.91 -16.53
C ASN A 229 -6.52 19.67 -17.19
N SER A 230 -7.62 18.99 -17.52
CA SER A 230 -8.80 19.60 -18.12
C SER A 230 -9.75 20.16 -17.05
N ASP A 231 -10.44 21.25 -17.38
CA ASP A 231 -11.53 21.81 -16.57
C ASP A 231 -12.91 21.23 -16.92
N ASP A 232 -12.98 20.27 -17.85
CA ASP A 232 -14.23 19.58 -18.20
C ASP A 232 -14.66 18.62 -17.08
N THR A 233 -15.41 19.17 -16.13
CA THR A 233 -15.88 18.44 -14.94
C THR A 233 -16.77 17.25 -15.27
N THR A 234 -17.60 17.35 -16.32
CA THR A 234 -18.49 16.25 -16.75
C THR A 234 -17.65 15.11 -17.33
N ALA A 235 -16.78 15.39 -18.29
CA ALA A 235 -15.94 14.35 -18.91
C ALA A 235 -14.99 13.69 -17.89
N ARG A 236 -14.51 14.46 -16.90
CA ARG A 236 -13.72 13.94 -15.78
C ARG A 236 -14.56 13.07 -14.84
N SER A 237 -15.78 13.48 -14.50
CA SER A 237 -16.69 12.68 -13.69
C SER A 237 -17.00 11.34 -14.36
N ASP A 238 -17.26 11.34 -15.66
CA ASP A 238 -17.47 10.11 -16.41
C ASP A 238 -16.23 9.22 -16.40
N LEU A 239 -15.04 9.81 -16.57
CA LEU A 239 -13.78 9.07 -16.49
C LEU A 239 -13.53 8.47 -15.10
N PHE A 240 -13.87 9.17 -14.02
CA PHE A 240 -13.79 8.63 -12.66
C PHE A 240 -14.67 7.39 -12.51
N ASN A 241 -15.93 7.47 -12.97
CA ASN A 241 -16.84 6.34 -12.92
C ASN A 241 -16.30 5.13 -13.70
N ASP A 242 -15.80 5.36 -14.91
CA ASP A 242 -15.27 4.29 -15.75
C ASP A 242 -14.01 3.64 -15.14
N LEU A 243 -13.07 4.43 -14.60
CA LEU A 243 -11.87 3.92 -13.94
C LEU A 243 -12.18 3.18 -12.63
N HIS A 244 -13.15 3.67 -11.86
CA HIS A 244 -13.62 2.99 -10.67
C HIS A 244 -14.28 1.65 -11.00
N ASP A 245 -15.14 1.61 -12.02
CA ASP A 245 -15.76 0.37 -12.48
C ASP A 245 -14.67 -0.59 -13.03
N LEU A 246 -13.63 -0.09 -13.71
CA LEU A 246 -12.49 -0.90 -14.19
C LEU A 246 -11.72 -1.56 -13.03
N ILE A 247 -11.32 -0.77 -12.03
CA ILE A 247 -10.54 -1.26 -10.87
C ILE A 247 -11.38 -2.23 -10.05
N ALA A 248 -12.64 -1.89 -9.74
CA ALA A 248 -13.53 -2.79 -9.01
C ALA A 248 -13.76 -4.12 -9.75
N SER A 249 -13.84 -4.09 -11.09
CA SER A 249 -13.94 -5.30 -11.88
C SER A 249 -12.68 -6.15 -11.80
N ALA A 250 -11.50 -5.51 -11.83
CA ALA A 250 -10.23 -6.19 -11.73
C ALA A 250 -10.06 -6.82 -10.34
N THR A 251 -10.17 -6.05 -9.27
CA THR A 251 -9.99 -6.54 -7.89
C THR A 251 -10.98 -7.64 -7.52
N GLN A 252 -12.24 -7.57 -7.98
CA GLN A 252 -13.21 -8.67 -7.84
C GLN A 252 -12.75 -9.96 -8.53
N LEU A 253 -12.09 -9.86 -9.68
CA LEU A 253 -11.53 -11.02 -10.37
C LEU A 253 -10.31 -11.59 -9.65
N TYR A 254 -9.44 -10.75 -9.08
CA TYR A 254 -8.32 -11.21 -8.25
C TYR A 254 -8.85 -11.96 -7.02
N HIS A 255 -9.84 -11.37 -6.34
CA HIS A 255 -10.50 -11.99 -5.20
C HIS A 255 -11.18 -13.32 -5.58
N ALA A 256 -11.92 -13.38 -6.69
CA ALA A 256 -12.53 -14.62 -7.19
C ALA A 256 -11.48 -15.68 -7.56
N ALA A 257 -10.25 -15.28 -7.92
CA ALA A 257 -9.14 -16.18 -8.18
C ALA A 257 -8.38 -16.59 -6.90
N GLY A 258 -8.88 -16.20 -5.71
CA GLY A 258 -8.25 -16.49 -4.41
C GLY A 258 -6.94 -15.75 -4.20
N ILE A 259 -6.79 -14.56 -4.79
CA ILE A 259 -5.58 -13.73 -4.69
C ILE A 259 -5.89 -12.51 -3.83
N ASP A 260 -5.15 -12.38 -2.74
CA ASP A 260 -5.18 -11.19 -1.91
C ASP A 260 -4.45 -10.04 -2.62
N PHE A 261 -5.01 -8.84 -2.56
CA PHE A 261 -4.47 -7.69 -3.25
C PHE A 261 -4.15 -6.55 -2.30
N THR A 262 -2.91 -6.07 -2.35
CA THR A 262 -2.44 -4.93 -1.57
C THR A 262 -1.96 -3.83 -2.51
N THR A 263 -2.33 -2.57 -2.23
CA THR A 263 -1.62 -1.42 -2.81
C THR A 263 -0.88 -0.62 -1.77
N THR A 264 0.34 -0.24 -2.11
CA THR A 264 1.15 0.71 -1.35
C THR A 264 1.32 1.98 -2.18
N SER A 265 0.63 3.04 -1.76
CA SER A 265 0.72 4.37 -2.36
C SER A 265 1.71 5.23 -1.57
N ARG A 266 2.82 5.57 -2.21
CA ARG A 266 3.87 6.44 -1.68
C ARG A 266 3.44 7.89 -1.75
N VAL A 267 3.65 8.64 -0.67
CA VAL A 267 3.38 10.08 -0.52
C VAL A 267 4.66 10.75 0.00
N PRO A 268 5.62 11.09 -0.90
CA PRO A 268 6.95 11.55 -0.48
C PRO A 268 6.99 12.86 0.30
N ASP A 269 6.04 13.76 0.06
CA ASP A 269 5.98 15.09 0.70
C ASP A 269 4.60 15.31 1.35
N THR A 270 4.40 14.68 2.51
CA THR A 270 3.19 14.83 3.33
C THR A 270 3.00 16.27 3.82
N ASP A 271 4.09 16.99 4.06
CA ASP A 271 4.09 18.38 4.49
C ASP A 271 3.50 19.32 3.40
N ALA A 272 3.91 19.15 2.14
CA ALA A 272 3.33 19.91 1.03
C ALA A 272 1.87 19.56 0.80
N LEU A 273 1.49 18.28 0.97
CA LEU A 273 0.11 17.84 0.90
C LEU A 273 -0.75 18.53 1.97
N VAL A 274 -0.30 18.57 3.22
CA VAL A 274 -1.01 19.22 4.34
C VAL A 274 -1.17 20.72 4.13
N ARG A 275 -0.12 21.40 3.65
CA ARG A 275 -0.18 22.85 3.37
C ARG A 275 -1.14 23.19 2.23
N ASN A 276 -1.46 22.24 1.36
CA ASN A 276 -2.37 22.43 0.24
C ASN A 276 -3.73 21.77 0.54
N THR A 277 -4.65 22.52 1.15
CA THR A 277 -5.98 22.04 1.53
C THR A 277 -6.76 21.41 0.37
N THR A 278 -6.60 21.91 -0.86
CA THR A 278 -7.23 21.33 -2.04
C THR A 278 -6.69 19.93 -2.33
N GLN A 279 -5.38 19.73 -2.25
CA GLN A 279 -4.77 18.42 -2.49
C GLN A 279 -5.04 17.43 -1.35
N LEU A 280 -5.03 17.90 -0.10
CA LEU A 280 -5.43 17.10 1.04
C LEU A 280 -6.89 16.62 0.92
N ASN A 281 -7.81 17.52 0.55
CA ASN A 281 -9.21 17.16 0.32
C ASN A 281 -9.38 16.18 -0.83
N LYS A 282 -8.59 16.32 -1.91
CA LYS A 282 -8.58 15.36 -3.02
C LYS A 282 -8.14 13.96 -2.57
N LEU A 283 -7.10 13.84 -1.73
CA LEU A 283 -6.67 12.56 -1.18
C LEU A 283 -7.77 11.93 -0.32
N CYS A 284 -8.32 12.70 0.64
CA CYS A 284 -9.36 12.20 1.54
C CYS A 284 -10.62 11.76 0.76
N ALA A 285 -11.06 12.57 -0.20
CA ALA A 285 -12.19 12.24 -1.06
C ALA A 285 -11.90 11.03 -1.97
N PHE A 286 -10.67 10.92 -2.48
CA PHE A 286 -10.24 9.76 -3.27
C PHE A 286 -10.37 8.47 -2.47
N LEU A 287 -9.83 8.42 -1.24
CA LEU A 287 -9.90 7.23 -0.39
C LEU A 287 -11.37 6.91 -0.05
N ALA A 288 -12.13 7.91 0.40
CA ALA A 288 -13.52 7.74 0.77
C ALA A 288 -14.40 7.23 -0.40
N LYS A 289 -14.10 7.61 -1.64
CA LYS A 289 -14.87 7.17 -2.83
C LYS A 289 -14.35 5.88 -3.46
N THR A 290 -13.06 5.58 -3.31
CA THR A 290 -12.40 4.47 -4.01
C THR A 290 -12.37 3.20 -3.17
N VAL A 291 -12.07 3.30 -1.88
CA VAL A 291 -11.93 2.12 -1.01
C VAL A 291 -13.25 1.36 -0.83
N PRO A 292 -14.41 2.01 -0.54
CA PRO A 292 -15.67 1.29 -0.39
C PRO A 292 -16.14 0.56 -1.65
N LYS A 293 -15.66 0.98 -2.83
CA LYS A 293 -15.95 0.29 -4.10
C LYS A 293 -15.30 -1.08 -4.21
N GLN A 294 -14.29 -1.35 -3.38
CA GLN A 294 -13.60 -2.63 -3.30
C GLN A 294 -14.26 -3.57 -2.29
N SER A 295 -15.46 -3.28 -1.79
CA SER A 295 -16.15 -4.15 -0.83
C SER A 295 -16.78 -5.38 -1.50
N VAL A 296 -16.78 -6.50 -0.79
CA VAL A 296 -17.32 -7.80 -1.22
C VAL A 296 -18.02 -8.53 -0.07
N TYR A 297 -19.03 -9.33 -0.42
CA TYR A 297 -19.69 -10.26 0.49
C TYR A 297 -19.95 -11.58 -0.26
N GLY A 298 -19.12 -12.60 0.01
CA GLY A 298 -19.10 -13.84 -0.77
C GLY A 298 -18.86 -13.52 -2.25
N ILE A 299 -19.82 -13.87 -3.12
CA ILE A 299 -19.74 -13.53 -4.54
C ILE A 299 -20.35 -12.17 -4.89
N HIS A 300 -20.79 -11.36 -3.93
CA HIS A 300 -21.55 -10.12 -4.21
C HIS A 300 -20.68 -8.88 -4.03
N SER A 301 -20.72 -7.94 -4.99
CA SER A 301 -20.16 -6.61 -4.79
C SER A 301 -20.87 -5.87 -3.64
N GLY A 302 -20.14 -5.59 -2.58
CA GLY A 302 -20.63 -4.86 -1.41
C GLY A 302 -21.07 -3.44 -1.76
N TYR A 303 -20.36 -2.78 -2.68
CA TYR A 303 -20.71 -1.43 -3.12
C TYR A 303 -22.10 -1.39 -3.79
N ARG A 304 -22.42 -2.40 -4.59
CA ARG A 304 -23.74 -2.54 -5.21
C ARG A 304 -24.84 -2.82 -4.17
N MET A 305 -24.50 -3.49 -3.08
CA MET A 305 -25.42 -3.76 -1.99
C MET A 305 -25.70 -2.49 -1.19
N LEU A 306 -24.67 -1.69 -0.88
CA LEU A 306 -24.76 -0.58 0.07
C LEU A 306 -24.91 0.82 -0.53
N PHE A 307 -24.40 1.09 -1.73
CA PHE A 307 -24.24 2.46 -2.24
C PHE A 307 -24.79 2.69 -3.65
N GLU A 308 -24.85 1.67 -4.51
CA GLU A 308 -25.43 1.84 -5.85
C GLU A 308 -26.89 2.28 -5.76
N GLU A 309 -27.32 3.27 -6.55
CA GLU A 309 -28.70 3.74 -6.59
C GLU A 309 -29.42 3.43 -7.91
N TRP A 310 -28.67 3.15 -8.97
CA TRP A 310 -29.26 2.98 -10.30
C TRP A 310 -30.11 1.71 -10.40
N PRO A 311 -31.44 1.82 -10.62
CA PRO A 311 -32.35 0.68 -10.64
C PRO A 311 -31.96 -0.42 -11.64
N GLY A 312 -31.43 -0.03 -12.80
CA GLY A 312 -30.98 -0.94 -13.84
C GLY A 312 -29.77 -1.80 -13.43
N LYS A 313 -28.90 -1.28 -12.56
CA LYS A 313 -27.82 -2.06 -11.94
C LYS A 313 -28.41 -2.97 -10.86
N LEU A 314 -29.25 -2.47 -9.96
CA LEU A 314 -29.76 -3.25 -8.83
C LEU A 314 -30.61 -4.45 -9.21
N CYS A 315 -31.45 -4.32 -10.24
CA CYS A 315 -32.34 -5.40 -10.69
C CYS A 315 -31.59 -6.61 -11.28
N ARG A 316 -30.28 -6.44 -11.59
CA ARG A 316 -29.42 -7.49 -12.12
C ARG A 316 -28.66 -8.25 -11.03
N ARG A 317 -28.75 -7.85 -9.76
CA ARG A 317 -28.06 -8.53 -8.66
C ARG A 317 -28.54 -9.97 -8.52
N LEU A 318 -27.64 -10.84 -8.09
CA LEU A 318 -28.04 -12.15 -7.56
C LEU A 318 -28.77 -11.98 -6.22
N PRO A 319 -29.74 -12.87 -5.91
CA PRO A 319 -30.27 -12.94 -4.56
C PRO A 319 -29.14 -13.31 -3.59
N TYR A 320 -29.24 -12.83 -2.36
CA TYR A 320 -28.27 -13.07 -1.30
C TYR A 320 -29.01 -13.28 0.01
N ASP A 321 -28.47 -14.16 0.84
CA ASP A 321 -28.87 -14.32 2.23
C ASP A 321 -27.77 -13.76 3.13
N ILE A 322 -28.17 -13.21 4.27
CA ILE A 322 -27.25 -12.60 5.22
C ILE A 322 -27.06 -13.57 6.37
N ASP A 323 -25.82 -14.02 6.53
CA ASP A 323 -25.43 -14.78 7.71
C ASP A 323 -25.35 -13.82 8.92
N PRO A 324 -26.05 -14.12 10.03
CA PRO A 324 -25.92 -13.34 11.25
C PRO A 324 -24.45 -13.25 11.70
N ASN A 325 -24.00 -12.02 11.98
CA ASN A 325 -22.65 -11.67 12.44
C ASN A 325 -21.55 -11.61 11.36
N THR A 326 -21.91 -11.67 10.08
CA THR A 326 -20.94 -11.47 8.99
C THR A 326 -20.86 -10.00 8.58
N ARG A 327 -19.68 -9.60 8.09
CA ARG A 327 -19.38 -8.25 7.60
C ARG A 327 -18.98 -8.32 6.13
N MET A 328 -18.89 -7.17 5.49
CA MET A 328 -18.26 -7.07 4.18
C MET A 328 -16.75 -6.99 4.34
N ASP A 329 -16.05 -7.70 3.46
CA ASP A 329 -14.59 -7.64 3.33
C ASP A 329 -14.22 -6.66 2.20
N LEU A 330 -12.94 -6.36 2.04
CA LEU A 330 -12.38 -5.67 0.89
C LEU A 330 -11.64 -6.66 0.00
N THR A 331 -11.83 -6.53 -1.32
CA THR A 331 -11.02 -7.21 -2.33
C THR A 331 -9.62 -6.64 -2.47
N MET A 332 -9.26 -5.65 -1.63
CA MET A 332 -8.04 -4.86 -1.75
C MET A 332 -7.73 -4.10 -0.46
N SER A 333 -6.54 -4.33 0.10
CA SER A 333 -5.98 -3.60 1.23
C SER A 333 -5.16 -2.39 0.77
N TRP A 334 -5.20 -1.31 1.55
CA TRP A 334 -4.54 -0.04 1.20
C TRP A 334 -3.47 0.33 2.21
N VAL A 335 -2.28 0.69 1.73
CA VAL A 335 -1.19 1.27 2.51
C VAL A 335 -0.84 2.64 1.95
N LEU A 336 -0.79 3.65 2.82
CA LEU A 336 -0.25 4.98 2.51
C LEU A 336 1.04 5.16 3.28
N ALA A 337 2.15 5.33 2.56
CA ALA A 337 3.48 5.52 3.14
C ALA A 337 3.99 6.95 2.87
N GLY A 338 4.30 7.70 3.92
CA GLY A 338 4.85 9.05 3.81
C GLY A 338 5.41 9.55 5.13
N PRO A 339 6.26 10.60 5.17
CA PRO A 339 7.03 10.98 6.36
C PRO A 339 6.20 11.24 7.63
N THR A 340 5.01 11.81 7.47
CA THR A 340 4.09 12.19 8.57
C THR A 340 2.63 11.85 8.22
N ILE A 341 2.42 10.78 7.46
CA ILE A 341 1.12 10.43 6.89
C ILE A 341 0.10 10.03 7.97
N THR A 342 0.54 9.51 9.12
CA THR A 342 -0.34 9.16 10.25
C THR A 342 -1.09 10.37 10.80
N ALA A 343 -0.51 11.58 10.69
CA ALA A 343 -1.16 12.83 11.08
C ALA A 343 -2.44 13.15 10.29
N LEU A 344 -2.67 12.47 9.15
CA LEU A 344 -3.88 12.62 8.34
C LEU A 344 -5.04 11.74 8.82
N SER A 345 -4.81 10.86 9.80
CA SER A 345 -5.77 9.84 10.25
C SER A 345 -7.16 10.40 10.52
N ASP A 346 -7.27 11.44 11.35
CA ASP A 346 -8.58 12.02 11.73
C ASP A 346 -9.37 12.56 10.52
N GLN A 347 -8.68 13.18 9.56
CA GLN A 347 -9.32 13.74 8.36
C GLN A 347 -9.79 12.64 7.41
N ILE A 348 -8.99 11.58 7.26
CA ILE A 348 -9.35 10.40 6.47
C ILE A 348 -10.55 9.71 7.13
N ILE A 349 -10.50 9.44 8.44
CA ILE A 349 -11.59 8.82 9.21
C ILE A 349 -12.88 9.64 9.08
N ALA A 350 -12.83 10.96 9.28
CA ALA A 350 -14.01 11.81 9.20
C ALA A 350 -14.65 11.80 7.79
N THR A 351 -13.82 11.88 6.75
CA THR A 351 -14.30 11.88 5.36
C THR A 351 -14.87 10.51 4.98
N LEU A 352 -14.19 9.43 5.35
CA LEU A 352 -14.61 8.05 5.11
C LEU A 352 -15.90 7.72 5.85
N THR A 353 -16.00 8.06 7.14
CA THR A 353 -17.21 7.85 7.95
C THR A 353 -18.41 8.56 7.34
N THR A 354 -18.22 9.81 6.90
CA THR A 354 -19.28 10.57 6.21
C THR A 354 -19.75 9.83 4.97
N GLU A 355 -18.84 9.30 4.16
CA GLU A 355 -19.20 8.56 2.95
C GLU A 355 -19.87 7.22 3.26
N LEU A 356 -19.37 6.47 4.25
CA LEU A 356 -19.94 5.18 4.65
C LEU A 356 -21.35 5.31 5.24
N THR A 357 -21.71 6.47 5.80
CA THR A 357 -23.09 6.72 6.27
C THR A 357 -24.09 6.99 5.14
N ARG A 358 -23.62 7.27 3.91
CA ARG A 358 -24.47 7.55 2.74
C ARG A 358 -24.93 6.28 2.02
N VAL A 359 -25.25 5.25 2.79
CA VAL A 359 -25.88 4.05 2.22
C VAL A 359 -27.22 4.41 1.60
N ARG A 360 -27.61 3.65 0.57
CA ARG A 360 -28.92 3.78 -0.09
C ARG A 360 -30.06 3.73 0.92
N LYS A 361 -31.12 4.50 0.65
CA LYS A 361 -32.28 4.65 1.54
C LYS A 361 -32.87 3.32 2.06
N PRO A 362 -33.10 2.28 1.23
CA PRO A 362 -33.63 1.01 1.72
C PRO A 362 -32.74 0.31 2.76
N ILE A 363 -31.42 0.51 2.71
CA ILE A 363 -30.49 -0.03 3.72
C ILE A 363 -30.56 0.85 4.97
N ALA A 364 -30.52 2.18 4.81
CA ALA A 364 -30.54 3.13 5.91
C ALA A 364 -31.81 3.03 6.79
N ASP A 365 -32.96 2.75 6.19
CA ASP A 365 -34.25 2.61 6.90
C ASP A 365 -34.59 1.16 7.29
N GLY A 366 -33.74 0.19 6.94
CA GLY A 366 -33.89 -1.22 7.27
C GLY A 366 -34.88 -1.99 6.39
N THR A 367 -35.41 -1.39 5.33
CA THR A 367 -36.29 -2.07 4.36
C THR A 367 -35.59 -3.21 3.61
N GLU A 368 -34.32 -3.02 3.27
CA GLU A 368 -33.42 -4.02 2.69
C GLU A 368 -32.29 -4.26 3.71
N GLN A 369 -31.97 -5.51 3.98
CA GLN A 369 -30.87 -5.86 4.89
C GLN A 369 -29.58 -5.98 4.08
N ALA A 370 -28.44 -5.63 4.68
CA ALA A 370 -27.11 -5.91 4.13
C ALA A 370 -26.10 -6.07 5.29
N PRO A 371 -25.03 -6.86 5.12
CA PRO A 371 -23.91 -6.87 6.06
C PRO A 371 -23.30 -5.46 6.17
N PRO A 372 -22.86 -5.04 7.36
CA PRO A 372 -22.20 -3.75 7.51
C PRO A 372 -20.82 -3.78 6.85
N LEU A 373 -20.40 -2.62 6.32
CA LEU A 373 -19.04 -2.37 5.86
C LEU A 373 -18.34 -1.46 6.87
N GLU A 374 -17.25 -1.94 7.44
CA GLU A 374 -16.34 -1.16 8.29
C GLU A 374 -14.98 -1.13 7.61
N ILE A 375 -14.40 0.07 7.46
CA ILE A 375 -13.05 0.24 6.89
C ILE A 375 -12.22 0.99 7.93
N PRO A 376 -11.46 0.28 8.78
CA PRO A 376 -10.61 0.93 9.76
C PRO A 376 -9.46 1.69 9.09
N VAL A 377 -9.11 2.83 9.67
CA VAL A 377 -7.87 3.56 9.37
C VAL A 377 -6.88 3.25 10.49
N ILE A 378 -5.80 2.55 10.16
CA ILE A 378 -4.87 1.98 11.13
C ILE A 378 -3.53 2.70 11.03
N ASP A 379 -3.02 3.14 12.18
CA ASP A 379 -1.63 3.59 12.29
C ASP A 379 -0.69 2.37 12.43
N GLY A 380 0.01 2.08 11.34
CA GLY A 380 0.97 0.98 11.22
C GLY A 380 2.25 1.16 12.03
N THR A 381 2.47 2.35 12.61
CA THR A 381 3.66 2.68 13.42
C THR A 381 3.45 2.49 14.93
N THR A 382 2.24 2.12 15.34
CA THR A 382 1.89 1.87 16.73
C THR A 382 2.50 0.58 17.28
N TYR A 383 2.61 0.48 18.61
CA TYR A 383 3.10 -0.73 19.28
C TYR A 383 2.34 -2.00 18.86
N PRO A 384 0.98 -2.03 18.85
CA PRO A 384 0.24 -3.22 18.46
C PRO A 384 0.48 -3.63 17.00
N ALA A 385 0.56 -2.65 16.08
CA ALA A 385 0.82 -2.92 14.67
C ALA A 385 2.23 -3.49 14.45
N ILE A 386 3.26 -2.87 15.02
CA ILE A 386 4.65 -3.36 14.95
C ILE A 386 4.79 -4.74 15.59
N ARG A 387 4.10 -4.97 16.71
CA ARG A 387 4.09 -6.29 17.37
C ARG A 387 3.46 -7.36 16.49
N ARG A 388 2.32 -7.07 15.84
CA ARG A 388 1.67 -8.01 14.92
C ARG A 388 2.66 -8.49 13.85
N VAL A 389 3.32 -7.54 13.17
CA VAL A 389 4.34 -7.83 12.16
C VAL A 389 5.47 -8.72 12.73
N ILE A 390 6.00 -8.39 13.90
CA ILE A 390 7.08 -9.19 14.53
C ILE A 390 6.60 -10.58 14.96
N ASP A 391 5.33 -10.73 15.36
CA ASP A 391 4.75 -12.02 15.72
C ASP A 391 4.46 -12.90 14.48
N GLU A 392 4.26 -12.30 13.30
CA GLU A 392 4.05 -12.99 12.01
C GLU A 392 5.37 -13.43 11.33
N LEU A 393 6.46 -12.68 11.47
CA LEU A 393 7.75 -13.00 10.83
C LEU A 393 8.29 -14.41 11.12
N PRO A 394 8.20 -14.97 12.35
CA PRO A 394 8.57 -16.36 12.65
C PRO A 394 7.74 -17.42 11.91
N MET A 395 6.55 -17.09 11.41
CA MET A 395 5.73 -18.01 10.61
C MET A 395 6.20 -18.05 9.16
N THR A 396 6.73 -16.93 8.67
CA THR A 396 7.22 -16.78 7.29
C THR A 396 8.70 -17.17 7.15
N HIS A 397 9.49 -16.94 8.20
CA HIS A 397 10.92 -17.22 8.24
C HIS A 397 11.19 -18.21 9.38
N ASP A 398 12.02 -19.24 9.15
CA ASP A 398 12.39 -20.26 10.15
C ASP A 398 13.30 -19.67 11.24
N VAL A 399 12.73 -18.75 12.02
CA VAL A 399 13.41 -17.93 13.01
C VAL A 399 12.61 -18.02 14.30
N GLN A 400 13.22 -18.57 15.35
CA GLN A 400 12.59 -18.65 16.66
C GLN A 400 13.08 -17.52 17.58
N TRP A 401 12.21 -16.56 17.85
CA TRP A 401 12.43 -15.54 18.88
C TRP A 401 11.72 -15.88 20.17
N THR A 402 12.43 -15.79 21.28
CA THR A 402 11.85 -15.83 22.62
C THR A 402 10.93 -14.62 22.83
N PRO A 403 9.93 -14.68 23.74
CA PRO A 403 9.06 -13.54 24.04
C PRO A 403 9.82 -12.26 24.42
N ARG A 404 10.98 -12.40 25.06
CA ARG A 404 11.84 -11.28 25.45
C ARG A 404 12.52 -10.63 24.24
N GLU A 405 12.96 -11.42 23.26
CA GLU A 405 13.54 -10.91 22.02
C GLU A 405 12.50 -10.19 21.17
N ARG A 406 11.29 -10.76 21.04
CA ARG A 406 10.17 -10.10 20.35
C ARG A 406 9.85 -8.75 20.97
N GLN A 407 9.71 -8.70 22.31
CA GLN A 407 9.45 -7.43 23.00
C GLN A 407 10.58 -6.41 22.80
N ARG A 408 11.84 -6.87 22.73
CA ARG A 408 13.00 -6.00 22.48
C ARG A 408 12.99 -5.46 21.05
N LEU A 409 12.65 -6.28 20.06
CA LEU A 409 12.51 -5.87 18.66
C LEU A 409 11.39 -4.83 18.51
N VAL A 410 10.20 -5.06 19.08
CA VAL A 410 9.10 -4.08 19.04
C VAL A 410 9.54 -2.72 19.60
N ARG A 411 10.24 -2.73 20.75
CA ARG A 411 10.75 -1.49 21.36
C ARG A 411 11.84 -0.80 20.54
N LEU A 412 12.66 -1.56 19.81
CA LEU A 412 13.65 -1.01 18.90
C LEU A 412 12.95 -0.35 17.71
N CYS A 413 12.02 -1.04 17.07
CA CYS A 413 11.22 -0.51 15.97
C CYS A 413 10.47 0.76 16.39
N LEU A 414 9.83 0.79 17.55
CA LEU A 414 9.15 2.00 18.04
C LEU A 414 10.08 3.18 18.29
N ARG A 415 11.34 2.95 18.66
CA ARG A 415 12.30 4.05 18.82
C ARG A 415 12.80 4.58 17.48
N SER A 416 12.75 3.75 16.44
CA SER A 416 13.20 4.08 15.09
C SER A 416 12.09 4.67 14.22
N PHE A 417 10.85 4.23 14.43
CA PHE A 417 9.71 4.47 13.54
C PHE A 417 8.46 4.96 14.27
N GLY A 418 8.44 4.93 15.61
CA GLY A 418 7.29 5.40 16.37
C GLY A 418 7.13 6.91 16.27
N PRO A 419 5.92 7.44 16.54
CA PRO A 419 5.67 8.87 16.51
C PRO A 419 6.72 9.57 17.39
N SER A 420 7.43 10.52 16.78
CA SER A 420 8.36 11.37 17.52
C SER A 420 7.56 12.00 18.66
N ASP A 421 7.94 11.75 19.92
CA ASP A 421 7.33 12.38 21.08
C ASP A 421 7.21 13.88 20.79
N THR A 422 6.00 14.32 20.43
CA THR A 422 5.68 15.73 20.35
C THR A 422 5.75 16.20 21.78
N SER A 423 6.76 17.02 22.04
CA SER A 423 7.03 17.69 23.30
C SER A 423 5.75 17.96 24.09
N LEU A 424 5.59 17.25 25.21
CA LEU A 424 4.78 17.69 26.33
C LEU A 424 5.32 19.07 26.76
N GLU A 425 4.61 20.13 26.38
CA GLU A 425 4.62 21.39 27.13
C GLU A 425 3.59 21.34 28.26
#